data_AF-Q8VWS4-F1
#
_entry.id   AF-Q8VWS4-F1
#
_cell.length_a   1.000
_cell.length_b   1.000
_cell.length_c   1.000
_cell.angle_alpha   90.00
_cell.angle_beta   90.00
_cell.angle_gamma   90.00
#
_symmetry.space_group_name_H-M   'P 1'
#
loop_
_entity.id
_entity.type
_entity.pdbx_description
1 polymer ?
#
loop_
_entity_poly.entity_id
_entity_poly.type
_entity_poly.pdbx_seq_one_letter_code
_entity_poly.pdbx_strand_id
1 'polypeptide(L)'
;LTYYDTSITGVLRYGGIEDLKGIQVRRFLMWFDVEAIKVDLPPSDFVYFEVGWITKKLRVEQFQIVRSCEEKGRFEKLSAPVKEIGLLITE
;
A
#
# COMPACT_ATOMS: atom_id res chain seq x y z
N LEU A 1 -4.91 0.45 7.87
CA LEU A 1 -5.20 1.90 7.91
C LEU A 1 -3.97 2.61 7.38
N THR A 2 -4.18 3.55 6.46
CA THR A 2 -3.11 4.33 5.84
C THR A 2 -3.39 5.80 6.11
N TYR A 3 -2.37 6.51 6.53
CA TYR A 3 -2.38 7.95 6.75
C TYR A 3 -1.52 8.61 5.68
N TYR A 4 -2.05 9.70 5.13
CA TYR A 4 -1.38 10.55 4.16
C TYR A 4 -1.28 11.94 4.76
N ASP A 5 -0.08 12.50 4.76
CA ASP A 5 0.15 13.89 5.13
C ASP A 5 -0.35 14.82 4.01
N THR A 6 -0.51 16.10 4.34
CA THR A 6 -0.92 17.16 3.42
C THR A 6 0.10 17.34 2.28
N SER A 7 1.38 17.11 2.58
CA SER A 7 2.46 17.19 1.62
C SER A 7 3.23 15.86 1.60
N ILE A 8 3.22 15.19 0.44
CA ILE A 8 3.99 13.97 0.20
C ILE A 8 5.21 14.34 -0.65
N THR A 9 6.39 13.91 -0.23
CA THR A 9 7.66 14.19 -0.94
C THR A 9 8.41 12.90 -1.21
N GLY A 10 9.20 12.86 -2.27
CA GLY A 10 10.02 11.70 -2.63
C GLY A 10 10.77 11.92 -3.95
N VAL A 11 11.71 11.04 -4.24
CA VAL A 11 12.51 11.03 -5.47
C VAL A 11 11.95 9.98 -6.42
N LEU A 12 11.31 10.44 -7.50
CA LEU A 12 10.78 9.54 -8.53
C LEU A 12 11.91 9.07 -9.46
N ARG A 13 12.06 7.75 -9.59
CA ARG A 13 13.00 7.11 -10.51
C ARG A 13 12.27 6.12 -11.41
N TYR A 14 12.96 5.67 -12.46
CA TYR A 14 12.44 4.58 -13.27
C TYR A 14 12.31 3.32 -12.41
N GLY A 15 11.10 2.74 -12.35
CA GLY A 15 10.81 1.55 -11.55
C GLY A 15 10.57 1.80 -10.07
N GLY A 16 10.52 3.05 -9.58
CA GLY A 16 10.21 3.27 -8.17
C GLY A 16 10.25 4.72 -7.67
N ILE A 17 9.94 4.88 -6.39
CA ILE A 17 10.01 6.12 -5.62
C ILE A 17 10.90 5.83 -4.41
N GLU A 18 11.90 6.67 -4.20
CA GLU A 18 12.85 6.61 -3.07
C GLU A 18 12.68 7.86 -2.19
N ASP A 19 13.24 7.83 -0.98
CA ASP A 19 13.18 8.94 -0.01
C ASP A 19 11.75 9.47 0.23
N LEU A 20 10.78 8.56 0.24
CA LEU A 20 9.36 8.88 0.36
C LEU A 20 9.03 9.32 1.81
N LYS A 21 8.32 10.44 1.93
CA LYS A 21 7.86 11.00 3.21
C LYS A 21 6.41 11.44 3.13
N GLY A 22 5.70 11.33 4.25
CA GLY A 22 4.30 11.74 4.38
C GLY A 22 3.29 10.61 4.16
N ILE A 23 3.75 9.35 4.07
CA ILE A 23 2.86 8.18 4.02
C ILE A 23 3.19 7.26 5.19
N GLN A 24 2.17 6.95 6.00
CA GLN A 24 2.29 6.06 7.15
C GLN A 24 1.25 4.95 7.11
N VAL A 25 1.67 3.74 7.46
CA VAL A 25 0.78 2.59 7.59
C VAL A 25 0.74 2.13 9.04
N ARG A 26 -0.47 1.83 9.52
CA ARG A 26 -0.65 1.29 10.87
C ARG A 26 -0.52 -0.23 10.84
N ARG A 27 0.39 -0.76 11.66
CA ARG A 27 0.52 -2.19 11.92
C ARG A 27 0.51 -2.44 13.42
N PHE A 28 -0.37 -3.35 13.87
CA PHE A 28 -0.66 -3.58 15.28
C PHE A 28 -1.05 -2.26 15.98
N LEU A 29 -0.18 -1.72 16.83
CA LEU A 29 -0.39 -0.48 17.58
C LEU A 29 0.54 0.65 17.16
N MET A 30 1.44 0.41 16.20
CA MET A 30 2.46 1.37 15.78
C MET A 30 2.21 1.84 14.33
N TRP A 31 2.66 3.06 14.06
CA TRP A 31 2.71 3.64 12.72
C TRP A 31 4.12 3.51 12.18
N PHE A 32 4.22 3.14 10.90
CA PHE A 32 5.47 2.97 10.20
C PHE A 32 5.44 3.79 8.92
N ASP A 33 6.53 4.50 8.65
CA ASP A 33 6.70 5.26 7.42
C ASP A 33 6.92 4.31 6.24
N VAL A 34 6.41 4.71 5.07
CA VAL A 34 6.73 4.07 3.79
C VAL A 34 7.91 4.83 3.19
N GLU A 35 9.07 4.20 3.16
CA GLU A 35 10.34 4.83 2.76
C GLU A 35 10.58 4.75 1.25
N ALA A 36 10.14 3.67 0.62
CA ALA A 36 10.26 3.49 -0.82
C ALA A 36 9.15 2.61 -1.40
N ILE A 37 8.87 2.81 -2.69
CA ILE A 37 7.94 2.01 -3.48
C ILE A 37 8.67 1.58 -4.75
N LYS A 38 8.77 0.28 -4.99
CA LYS A 38 9.50 -0.28 -6.14
C LYS A 38 8.56 -1.18 -6.95
N VAL A 39 8.77 -1.22 -8.25
CA VAL A 39 8.02 -2.08 -9.17
C VAL A 39 9.03 -2.90 -9.96
N ASP A 40 8.72 -4.17 -10.19
CA ASP A 40 9.56 -5.01 -11.06
C ASP A 40 9.58 -4.41 -12.47
N LEU A 41 10.74 -4.32 -13.12
CA LEU A 41 10.84 -3.93 -14.53
C LEU A 41 10.39 -5.12 -15.41
N PRO A 42 9.82 -4.88 -16.61
CA PRO A 42 8.91 -5.83 -17.25
C PRO A 42 9.40 -7.28 -17.35
N PRO A 43 8.53 -8.26 -17.04
CA PRO A 43 7.11 -8.11 -16.65
C PRO A 43 6.91 -7.69 -15.19
N SER A 44 6.05 -6.70 -14.96
CA SER A 44 5.80 -6.08 -13.65
C SER A 44 4.59 -6.72 -12.95
N ASP A 45 4.79 -7.84 -12.26
CA ASP A 45 3.69 -8.53 -11.57
C ASP A 45 3.45 -8.00 -10.15
N PHE A 46 4.45 -7.31 -9.57
CA PHE A 46 4.43 -6.91 -8.17
C PHE A 46 4.92 -5.48 -7.92
N VAL A 47 4.35 -4.91 -6.86
CA VAL A 47 4.75 -3.64 -6.23
C VAL A 47 5.28 -3.96 -4.83
N TYR A 48 6.46 -3.44 -4.52
CA TYR A 48 7.14 -3.60 -3.24
C TYR A 48 7.10 -2.29 -2.47
N PHE A 49 6.66 -2.34 -1.22
CA PHE A 49 6.64 -1.21 -0.30
C PHE A 49 7.65 -1.46 0.81
N GLU A 50 8.60 -0.57 0.98
CA GLU A 50 9.55 -0.59 2.09
C GLU A 50 8.94 0.21 3.24
N VAL A 51 8.52 -0.51 4.29
CA VAL A 51 7.79 0.01 5.44
C VAL A 51 8.68 -0.14 6.68
N GLY A 52 9.46 0.90 6.98
CA GLY A 52 10.58 0.80 7.91
C GLY A 52 11.48 -0.40 7.55
N TRP A 53 11.59 -1.37 8.45
CA TRP A 53 12.43 -2.56 8.28
C TRP A 53 11.73 -3.74 7.56
N ILE A 54 10.50 -3.58 7.09
CA ILE A 54 9.70 -4.65 6.49
C ILE A 54 9.38 -4.31 5.04
N THR A 55 9.58 -5.26 4.13
CA THR A 55 9.10 -5.15 2.75
C THR A 55 7.73 -5.82 2.59
N LYS A 56 6.79 -5.13 1.94
CA LYS A 56 5.48 -5.67 1.57
C LYS A 56 5.35 -5.81 0.06
N LYS A 57 5.09 -7.04 -0.39
CA LYS A 57 4.87 -7.40 -1.78
C LYS A 57 3.36 -7.45 -2.05
N LEU A 58 2.90 -6.67 -3.03
CA LEU A 58 1.51 -6.62 -3.46
C LEU A 58 1.43 -6.85 -4.97
N ARG A 59 0.36 -7.52 -5.39
CA ARG A 59 0.08 -7.82 -6.80
C ARG A 59 -0.40 -6.57 -7.53
N VAL A 60 0.12 -6.30 -8.73
CA VAL A 60 -0.23 -5.10 -9.51
C VAL A 60 -1.73 -5.04 -9.82
N GLU A 61 -2.39 -6.19 -9.99
CA GLU A 61 -3.83 -6.26 -10.28
C GLU A 61 -4.68 -5.61 -9.18
N GLN A 62 -4.19 -5.55 -7.93
CA GLN A 62 -4.90 -4.92 -6.82
C GLN A 62 -5.01 -3.39 -6.98
N PHE A 63 -4.16 -2.79 -7.81
CA PHE A 63 -4.11 -1.34 -8.03
C PHE A 63 -4.78 -0.92 -9.34
N GLN A 64 -5.23 -1.88 -10.17
CA GLN A 64 -5.92 -1.58 -11.44
C GLN A 64 -7.33 -1.02 -11.22
N ILE A 65 -7.97 -1.37 -10.09
CA ILE A 65 -9.33 -0.91 -9.74
C ILE A 65 -9.22 0.05 -8.57
N VAL A 66 -9.26 1.35 -8.87
CA VAL A 66 -9.30 2.41 -7.84
C VAL A 66 -10.72 2.50 -7.29
N ARG A 67 -10.88 2.26 -5.98
CA ARG A 67 -12.17 2.42 -5.31
C ARG A 67 -12.46 3.91 -5.08
N SER A 68 -13.69 4.32 -5.32
CA SER A 68 -14.18 5.67 -4.99
C SER A 68 -14.09 5.90 -3.48
N CYS A 69 -13.81 7.14 -3.06
CA CYS A 69 -13.90 7.53 -1.66
C CYS A 69 -15.36 7.40 -1.20
N GLU A 70 -15.67 6.38 -0.41
CA GLU A 70 -16.99 6.26 0.21
C GLU A 70 -17.07 7.21 1.42
N GLU A 71 -18.16 7.97 1.50
CA GLU A 71 -18.47 8.74 2.70
C GLU A 71 -18.51 7.79 3.91
N LYS A 72 -17.91 8.22 5.02
CA LYS A 72 -17.87 7.45 6.27
C LYS A 72 -19.30 7.15 6.74
N GLY A 73 -19.82 5.97 6.40
CA GLY A 73 -21.16 5.56 6.82
C GLY A 73 -21.81 4.44 6.03
N ARG A 74 -21.34 4.12 4.82
CA ARG A 74 -21.93 3.04 4.02
C ARG A 74 -20.88 1.98 3.68
N PHE A 75 -20.58 1.09 4.63
CA PHE A 75 -20.02 -0.22 4.29
C PHE A 75 -21.13 -1.03 3.60
N GLU A 76 -21.51 -0.63 2.38
CA GLU A 76 -22.33 -1.46 1.52
C GLU A 76 -21.45 -2.61 1.09
N LYS A 77 -21.85 -3.83 1.48
CA LYS A 77 -21.20 -5.08 1.09
C LYS A 77 -21.11 -5.15 -0.43
N LEU A 78 -20.00 -4.70 -1.03
CA LEU A 78 -19.66 -5.07 -2.39
C LEU A 78 -18.57 -6.14 -2.37
N SER A 79 -19.01 -7.31 -2.84
CA SER A 79 -18.32 -8.58 -3.03
C SER A 79 -16.84 -8.47 -3.43
N ALA A 80 -15.99 -9.12 -2.63
CA ALA A 80 -14.67 -9.75 -2.87
C ALA A 80 -13.76 -9.29 -4.06
N PRO A 81 -12.43 -9.18 -3.87
CA PRO A 81 -11.64 -10.07 -3.01
C PRO A 81 -10.95 -9.32 -1.86
N VAL A 82 -11.68 -9.12 -0.77
CA VAL A 82 -11.10 -8.99 0.58
C VAL A 82 -11.27 -10.33 1.32
N LYS A 83 -11.15 -11.46 0.59
CA LYS A 83 -11.13 -12.80 1.19
C LYS A 83 -9.72 -13.40 1.27
N GLU A 84 -8.68 -12.56 1.23
CA GLU A 84 -7.29 -13.01 1.45
C GLU A 84 -6.51 -12.17 2.47
N ILE A 85 -7.05 -11.04 2.95
CA ILE A 85 -6.36 -10.18 3.94
C ILE A 85 -6.62 -10.68 5.40
N GLY A 86 -7.47 -11.69 5.57
CA GLY A 86 -7.67 -12.40 6.84
C GLY A 86 -6.85 -13.69 7.00
N LEU A 87 -6.00 -14.07 6.04
CA LEU A 87 -5.29 -15.36 6.03
C LEU A 87 -3.75 -15.23 6.02
N LEU A 88 -3.18 -14.15 6.59
CA LEU A 88 -1.73 -14.08 6.84
C LEU A 88 -1.43 -13.53 8.24
N ILE A 89 -2.31 -13.87 9.18
CA ILE A 89 -2.06 -13.82 10.63
C ILE A 89 -2.11 -15.27 11.14
N THR A 90 -1.26 -16.11 10.55
CA THR A 90 -0.88 -17.50 10.90
C THR A 90 0.07 -17.86 9.77
N GLU A 91 1.37 -18.08 9.92
CA GLU A 91 2.21 -18.40 11.09
C GLU A 91 3.30 -17.36 11.35
#